data_AF-A0A1G7JF30-F1
#
_entry.id   AF-A0A1G7JF30-F1
#
_cell.length_a   1.000
_cell.length_b   1.000
_cell.length_c   1.000
_cell.angle_alpha   90.00
_cell.angle_beta   90.00
_cell.angle_gamma   90.00
#
_symmetry.space_group_name_H-M   'P 1'
#
loop_
_entity.id
_entity.type
_entity.pdbx_description
1 polymer ?
#
loop_
_entity_poly.entity_id
_entity_poly.type
_entity_poly.pdbx_seq_one_letter_code
_entity_poly.pdbx_strand_id
1 'polypeptide(L)'
;MSGYGPLRAGLWIKSRDEWPVLRDQLGPPPSGARIAPVQLRLAQDDARAAAAEAWDLDTVAARLRAAEQRIRSVRPATRPDGATLRAYHELVRPVFQTLLETPGLPAPLLPADWPRDALLATLGDAIGHFQPAAGAYLRELLARYD
;
A
#
# COMPACT_ATOMS: atom_id res chain seq x y z
N MET A 1 -2.65 2.71 -9.95
CA MET A 1 -2.78 1.30 -10.38
C MET A 1 -4.22 0.85 -10.12
N SER A 2 -4.84 0.16 -11.06
CA SER A 2 -6.26 -0.24 -11.01
C SER A 2 -6.56 -1.38 -10.01
N GLY A 3 -5.56 -1.89 -9.27
CA GLY A 3 -5.76 -2.91 -8.23
C GLY A 3 -6.17 -4.29 -8.76
N TYR A 4 -6.00 -4.56 -10.06
CA TYR A 4 -6.18 -5.89 -10.64
C TYR A 4 -4.92 -6.74 -10.40
N GLY A 5 -5.09 -7.97 -9.95
CA GLY A 5 -4.02 -8.96 -9.78
C GLY A 5 -3.98 -9.93 -10.98
N PRO A 6 -2.80 -10.23 -11.54
CA PRO A 6 -2.67 -11.24 -12.59
C PRO A 6 -2.79 -12.64 -12.00
N LEU A 7 -3.80 -13.41 -12.39
CA LEU A 7 -3.93 -14.81 -11.95
C LEU A 7 -3.20 -15.77 -12.90
N ARG A 8 -3.27 -15.51 -14.20
CA ARG A 8 -2.57 -16.26 -15.25
C ARG A 8 -2.49 -15.43 -16.53
N ALA A 9 -1.75 -15.91 -17.53
CA ALA A 9 -1.65 -15.25 -18.82
C ALA A 9 -3.05 -14.92 -19.39
N GLY A 10 -3.30 -13.63 -19.62
CA GLY A 10 -4.57 -13.12 -20.15
C GLY A 10 -5.72 -13.01 -19.15
N LEU A 11 -5.55 -13.37 -17.87
CA LEU A 11 -6.58 -13.25 -16.83
C LEU A 11 -6.12 -12.39 -15.66
N TRP A 12 -6.84 -11.29 -15.48
CA TRP A 12 -6.66 -10.36 -14.38
C TRP A 12 -7.93 -10.32 -13.53
N ILE A 13 -7.77 -10.37 -12.21
CA ILE A 13 -8.89 -10.46 -11.28
C ILE A 13 -8.89 -9.26 -10.32
N LYS A 14 -10.08 -8.91 -9.83
CA LYS A 14 -10.28 -7.92 -8.77
C LYS A 14 -11.50 -8.31 -7.95
N SER A 15 -11.48 -8.05 -6.65
CA SER A 15 -12.57 -8.41 -5.73
C SER A 15 -13.79 -7.48 -5.82
N ARG A 16 -13.65 -6.31 -6.46
CA ARG A 16 -14.72 -5.34 -6.71
C ARG A 16 -14.81 -5.08 -8.21
N ASP A 17 -16.03 -4.94 -8.71
CA ASP A 17 -16.24 -4.57 -10.10
C ASP A 17 -15.88 -3.09 -10.30
N GLU A 18 -14.76 -2.87 -10.99
CA GLU A 18 -14.31 -1.57 -11.47
C GLU A 18 -14.13 -1.57 -12.99
N TRP A 19 -14.74 -2.54 -13.68
CA TRP A 19 -14.66 -2.63 -15.13
C TRP A 19 -15.14 -1.36 -15.85
N PRO A 20 -16.24 -0.69 -15.45
CA PRO A 20 -16.66 0.54 -16.12
C PRO A 20 -15.59 1.62 -16.11
N VAL A 21 -14.90 1.80 -14.98
CA VAL A 21 -13.82 2.80 -14.83
C VAL A 21 -12.59 2.39 -15.63
N LEU A 22 -12.21 1.11 -15.57
CA LEU A 22 -11.04 0.60 -16.29
C LEU A 22 -11.23 0.69 -17.81
N ARG A 23 -12.41 0.31 -18.31
CA ARG A 23 -12.74 0.32 -19.75
C ARG A 23 -12.53 1.71 -20.35
N ASP A 24 -12.93 2.75 -19.65
CA ASP A 24 -12.82 4.12 -20.12
C ASP A 24 -11.35 4.61 -20.17
N GLN A 25 -10.42 3.90 -19.51
CA GLN A 25 -8.98 4.18 -19.49
C GLN A 25 -8.15 3.32 -20.46
N LEU A 26 -8.66 2.16 -20.88
CA LEU A 26 -7.88 1.15 -21.62
C LEU A 26 -7.58 1.52 -23.09
N GLY A 27 -8.24 2.54 -23.65
CA GLY A 27 -8.14 2.85 -25.07
C GLY A 27 -8.62 1.68 -25.96
N PRO A 28 -8.50 1.81 -27.30
CA PRO A 28 -8.85 0.72 -28.20
C PRO A 28 -7.84 -0.44 -28.07
N PRO A 29 -8.28 -1.71 -28.00
CA PRO A 29 -7.37 -2.85 -27.96
C PRO A 29 -6.61 -2.99 -29.29
N PRO A 30 -5.40 -3.58 -29.27
CA PRO A 30 -4.65 -3.90 -30.49
C PRO A 30 -5.45 -4.77 -31.47
N SER A 31 -5.08 -4.73 -32.75
CA SER A 31 -5.72 -5.58 -33.77
C SER A 31 -5.65 -7.06 -33.39
N GLY A 32 -6.80 -7.74 -33.44
CA GLY A 32 -6.94 -9.15 -33.06
C GLY A 32 -7.08 -9.40 -31.55
N ALA A 33 -6.86 -8.41 -30.69
CA ALA A 33 -7.05 -8.55 -29.25
C ALA A 33 -8.52 -8.30 -28.85
N ARG A 34 -8.98 -9.04 -27.83
CA ARG A 34 -10.30 -8.84 -27.22
C ARG A 34 -10.14 -8.81 -25.71
N ILE A 35 -10.83 -7.87 -25.07
CA ILE A 35 -10.92 -7.78 -23.61
C ILE A 35 -12.39 -8.04 -23.28
N ALA A 36 -12.64 -9.05 -22.45
CA ALA A 36 -13.99 -9.42 -22.02
C ALA A 36 -14.06 -9.39 -20.48
N PRO A 37 -14.91 -8.54 -19.88
CA PRO A 37 -15.19 -8.63 -18.47
C PRO A 37 -15.97 -9.91 -18.17
N VAL A 38 -15.65 -10.56 -17.06
CA VAL A 38 -16.42 -11.70 -16.54
C VAL A 38 -16.54 -11.57 -15.04
N GLN A 39 -17.70 -11.92 -14.50
CA GLN A 39 -17.90 -12.05 -13.07
C GLN A 39 -17.84 -13.52 -12.70
N LEU A 40 -16.94 -13.87 -11.79
CA LEU A 40 -16.81 -15.22 -11.25
C LEU A 40 -17.34 -15.24 -9.83
N ARG A 41 -18.13 -16.27 -9.50
CA ARG A 41 -18.51 -16.59 -8.13
C ARG A 41 -17.72 -17.81 -7.72
N LEU A 42 -16.91 -17.64 -6.68
CA LEU A 42 -16.06 -18.68 -6.12
C LEU A 42 -16.54 -19.00 -4.71
N ALA A 43 -16.35 -20.25 -4.27
CA ALA A 43 -16.43 -20.54 -2.85
C ALA A 43 -15.37 -19.72 -2.11
N GLN A 44 -15.58 -19.48 -0.81
CA GLN A 44 -14.69 -18.58 -0.06
C GLN A 44 -13.23 -19.05 -0.06
N ASP A 45 -13.00 -20.36 0.05
CA ASP A 45 -11.64 -20.91 0.07
C ASP A 45 -10.96 -20.80 -1.30
N ASP A 46 -11.70 -21.03 -2.39
CA ASP A 46 -11.20 -20.83 -3.76
C ASP A 46 -10.88 -19.35 -4.03
N ALA A 47 -11.71 -18.44 -3.51
CA ALA A 47 -11.47 -17.00 -3.63
C ALA A 47 -10.22 -16.57 -2.85
N ARG A 48 -9.97 -17.15 -1.66
CA ARG A 48 -8.74 -16.93 -0.89
C ARG A 48 -7.52 -17.45 -1.65
N ALA A 49 -7.60 -18.65 -2.23
CA ALA A 49 -6.50 -19.23 -3.00
C ALA A 49 -6.16 -18.38 -4.25
N ALA A 50 -7.18 -17.98 -5.02
CA ALA A 50 -6.98 -17.11 -6.17
C ALA A 50 -6.41 -15.74 -5.79
N ALA A 51 -6.81 -15.18 -4.64
CA ALA A 51 -6.25 -13.94 -4.13
C ALA A 51 -4.79 -14.10 -3.64
N ALA A 52 -4.46 -15.22 -3.00
CA ALA A 52 -3.09 -15.52 -2.59
C ALA A 52 -2.15 -15.56 -3.80
N GLU A 53 -2.56 -16.25 -4.86
CA GLU A 53 -1.79 -16.37 -6.10
C GLU A 53 -1.69 -15.05 -6.86
N ALA A 54 -2.82 -14.39 -7.12
CA ALA A 54 -2.85 -13.23 -8.02
C ALA A 54 -2.10 -12.00 -7.50
N TRP A 55 -1.85 -11.91 -6.19
CA TRP A 55 -1.14 -10.79 -5.58
C TRP A 55 0.13 -11.19 -4.83
N ASP A 56 0.49 -12.48 -4.83
CA ASP A 56 1.58 -13.03 -4.02
C ASP A 56 1.52 -12.49 -2.58
N LEU A 57 0.44 -12.86 -1.89
CA LEU A 57 0.12 -12.30 -0.58
C LEU A 57 1.22 -12.56 0.45
N ASP A 58 2.00 -13.64 0.31
CA ASP A 58 3.15 -13.92 1.17
C ASP A 58 4.26 -12.89 0.98
N THR A 59 4.61 -12.56 -0.27
CA THR A 59 5.59 -11.50 -0.56
C THR A 59 5.10 -10.14 -0.08
N VAL A 60 3.82 -9.82 -0.28
CA VAL A 60 3.24 -8.54 0.21
C VAL A 60 3.27 -8.49 1.74
N ALA A 61 2.88 -9.56 2.42
CA ALA A 61 2.94 -9.65 3.88
C ALA A 61 4.39 -9.49 4.39
N ALA A 62 5.37 -10.13 3.74
CA ALA A 62 6.78 -9.99 4.09
C ALA A 62 7.26 -8.53 3.97
N ARG A 63 6.86 -7.82 2.91
CA ARG A 63 7.20 -6.38 2.73
C ARG A 63 6.57 -5.51 3.82
N LEU A 64 5.31 -5.75 4.16
CA LEU A 64 4.62 -5.02 5.23
C LEU A 64 5.30 -5.24 6.60
N ARG A 65 5.64 -6.49 6.93
CA ARG A 65 6.38 -6.82 8.17
C ARG A 65 7.78 -6.17 8.16
N ALA A 66 8.49 -6.18 7.03
CA ALA A 66 9.79 -5.53 6.92
C ALA A 66 9.71 -4.01 7.12
N ALA A 67 8.66 -3.38 6.58
CA ALA A 67 8.39 -1.96 6.80
C ALA A 67 8.11 -1.64 8.28
N GLU A 68 7.32 -2.48 8.95
CA GLU A 68 7.04 -2.37 10.39
C GLU A 68 8.32 -2.47 11.22
N GLN A 69 9.16 -3.48 10.94
CA GLN A 69 10.44 -3.67 11.63
C GLN A 69 11.40 -2.49 11.39
N ARG A 70 11.44 -1.96 10.16
CA ARG A 70 12.22 -0.75 9.86
C ARG A 70 11.78 0.41 10.74
N ILE A 71 10.47 0.65 10.88
CA ILE A 71 9.97 1.72 11.75
C ILE A 71 10.42 1.50 13.21
N ARG A 72 10.26 0.29 13.74
CA ARG A 72 10.65 -0.05 15.12
C ARG A 72 12.15 0.10 15.39
N SER A 73 12.98 -0.06 14.37
CA SER A 73 14.43 0.08 14.51
C SER A 73 14.91 1.53 14.61
N VAL A 74 14.08 2.50 14.22
CA VAL A 74 14.45 3.91 14.20
C VAL A 74 14.15 4.55 15.55
N ARG A 75 15.16 5.21 16.13
CA ARG A 75 14.97 6.03 17.33
C ARG A 75 14.40 7.40 16.94
N PRO A 76 13.30 7.85 17.56
CA PRO A 76 12.74 9.16 17.26
C PRO A 76 13.72 10.28 17.59
N ALA A 77 13.82 11.25 16.67
CA ALA A 77 14.57 12.47 16.92
C ALA A 77 13.68 13.49 17.64
N THR A 78 14.24 14.16 18.65
CA THR A 78 13.49 15.09 19.53
C THR A 78 13.81 16.56 19.26
N ARG A 79 14.79 16.86 18.40
CA ARG A 79 15.23 18.24 18.11
C ARG A 79 14.52 18.79 16.86
N PRO A 80 14.06 20.05 16.87
CA PRO A 80 13.43 20.67 15.70
C PRO A 80 14.51 21.16 14.72
N ASP A 81 15.12 20.24 13.99
CA ASP A 81 16.13 20.56 12.98
C ASP A 81 15.85 19.85 11.63
N GLY A 82 16.62 20.21 10.61
CA GLY A 82 16.51 19.62 9.28
C GLY A 82 16.86 18.13 9.24
N ALA A 83 17.63 17.61 10.20
CA ALA A 83 17.94 16.19 10.29
C ALA A 83 16.71 15.39 10.76
N THR A 84 15.96 15.92 11.73
CA THR A 84 14.68 15.34 12.15
C THR A 84 13.65 15.33 11.03
N LEU A 85 13.50 16.43 10.28
CA LEU A 85 12.59 16.48 9.14
C LEU A 85 12.97 15.46 8.05
N ARG A 86 14.27 15.35 7.75
CA ARG A 86 14.80 14.36 6.80
C ARG A 86 14.52 12.92 7.27
N ALA A 87 14.87 12.61 8.52
CA ALA A 87 14.66 11.29 9.10
C ALA A 87 13.17 10.90 9.10
N TYR A 88 12.28 11.85 9.43
CA TYR A 88 10.84 11.65 9.35
C TYR A 88 10.39 11.28 7.92
N HIS A 89 10.79 12.07 6.93
CA HIS A 89 10.41 11.81 5.54
C HIS A 89 10.99 10.49 5.00
N GLU A 90 12.26 10.18 5.30
CA GLU A 90 12.92 8.94 4.91
C GLU A 90 12.31 7.68 5.57
N LEU A 91 11.74 7.84 6.76
CA LEU A 91 10.99 6.80 7.45
C LEU A 91 9.62 6.56 6.81
N VAL A 92 8.86 7.64 6.60
CA VAL A 92 7.43 7.56 6.27
C VAL A 92 7.18 7.30 4.78
N ARG A 93 7.96 7.91 3.88
CA ARG A 93 7.78 7.77 2.42
C ARG A 93 7.76 6.30 1.94
N PRO A 94 8.74 5.45 2.26
CA PRO A 94 8.75 4.07 1.77
C PRO A 94 7.60 3.22 2.35
N VAL A 95 7.13 3.56 3.55
CA VAL A 95 6.00 2.87 4.19
C VAL A 95 4.70 3.18 3.44
N PHE A 96 4.46 4.46 3.10
CA PHE A 96 3.30 4.82 2.27
C PHE A 96 3.35 4.18 0.89
N GLN A 97 4.52 4.13 0.26
CA GLN A 97 4.68 3.41 -1.01
C GLN A 97 4.27 1.92 -0.85
N THR A 98 4.76 1.25 0.19
CA THR A 98 4.40 -0.14 0.49
C THR A 98 2.88 -0.31 0.69
N LEU A 99 2.23 0.63 1.38
CA LEU A 99 0.78 0.61 1.60
C LEU A 99 -0.02 0.82 0.31
N LEU A 100 0.45 1.70 -0.59
CA LEU A 100 -0.18 1.96 -1.90
C LEU A 100 -0.10 0.76 -2.85
N GLU A 101 0.93 -0.08 -2.69
CA GLU A 101 1.11 -1.30 -3.46
C GLU A 101 0.24 -2.47 -2.94
N THR A 102 -0.47 -2.30 -1.81
CA THR A 102 -1.35 -3.34 -1.27
C THR A 102 -2.61 -3.56 -2.13
N PRO A 103 -3.12 -4.80 -2.23
CA PRO A 103 -4.14 -5.17 -3.22
C PRO A 103 -5.57 -4.70 -2.92
N GLY A 104 -5.80 -4.00 -1.80
CA GLY A 104 -7.13 -3.48 -1.46
C GLY A 104 -8.21 -4.55 -1.24
N LEU A 105 -7.81 -5.80 -0.95
CA LEU A 105 -8.71 -6.94 -0.78
C LEU A 105 -9.60 -6.78 0.47
N PRO A 106 -10.83 -7.31 0.44
CA PRO A 106 -11.67 -7.39 1.63
C PRO A 106 -11.09 -8.39 2.65
N ALA A 107 -11.31 -8.14 3.94
CA ALA A 107 -10.75 -8.93 5.04
C ALA A 107 -10.97 -10.47 4.92
N PRO A 108 -12.13 -10.98 4.45
CA PRO A 108 -12.33 -12.41 4.26
C PRO A 108 -11.46 -13.07 3.19
N LEU A 109 -10.67 -12.31 2.41
CA LEU A 109 -9.71 -12.86 1.44
C LEU A 109 -8.26 -12.77 1.92
N LEU A 110 -8.03 -12.08 3.03
CA LEU A 110 -6.68 -11.91 3.59
C LEU A 110 -6.34 -13.08 4.54
N PRO A 111 -5.05 -13.41 4.68
CA PRO A 111 -4.55 -14.24 5.77
C PRO A 111 -4.98 -13.69 7.14
N ALA A 112 -5.16 -14.58 8.12
CA ALA A 112 -5.59 -14.19 9.46
C ALA A 112 -4.56 -13.30 10.18
N ASP A 113 -3.28 -13.48 9.90
CA ASP A 113 -2.15 -12.74 10.47
C ASP A 113 -1.68 -11.57 9.58
N TRP A 114 -2.58 -11.04 8.74
CA TRP A 114 -2.24 -9.99 7.79
C TRP A 114 -1.65 -8.75 8.50
N PRO A 115 -0.41 -8.33 8.15
CA PRO A 115 0.38 -7.41 8.99
C PRO A 115 -0.01 -5.93 8.85
N ARG A 116 -1.03 -5.60 8.06
CA ARG A 116 -1.37 -4.20 7.72
C ARG A 116 -1.71 -3.36 8.95
N ASP A 117 -2.53 -3.86 9.85
CA ASP A 117 -3.00 -3.07 10.99
C ASP A 117 -1.89 -2.85 12.01
N ALA A 118 -1.03 -3.84 12.22
CA ALA A 118 0.18 -3.72 13.05
C ALA A 118 1.16 -2.67 12.47
N LEU A 119 1.35 -2.66 11.15
CA LEU A 119 2.13 -1.64 10.46
C LEU A 119 1.51 -0.24 10.63
N LEU A 120 0.19 -0.09 10.44
CA LEU A 120 -0.50 1.19 10.58
C LEU A 120 -0.41 1.75 12.00
N ALA A 121 -0.56 0.90 13.02
CA ALA A 121 -0.37 1.29 14.42
C ALA A 121 1.07 1.78 14.66
N THR A 122 2.06 0.97 14.24
CA THR A 122 3.49 1.31 14.38
C THR A 122 3.86 2.60 13.64
N LEU A 123 3.29 2.83 12.45
CA LEU A 123 3.48 4.07 11.68
C LEU A 123 2.84 5.27 12.39
N GLY A 124 1.63 5.10 12.93
CA GLY A 124 0.93 6.14 13.70
C GLY A 124 1.74 6.60 14.90
N ASP A 125 2.29 5.67 15.66
CA ASP A 125 3.18 5.97 16.79
C ASP A 125 4.42 6.73 16.32
N ALA A 126 5.10 6.26 15.27
CA ALA A 126 6.28 6.93 14.74
C ALA A 126 5.97 8.36 14.25
N ILE A 127 4.86 8.56 13.54
CA ILE A 127 4.40 9.90 13.13
C ILE A 127 4.19 10.78 14.36
N GLY A 128 3.51 10.28 15.40
CA GLY A 128 3.27 11.00 16.65
C GLY A 128 4.55 11.48 17.35
N HIS A 129 5.65 10.72 17.24
CA HIS A 129 6.92 11.10 17.83
C HIS A 129 7.71 12.11 16.96
N PHE A 130 7.75 11.92 15.64
CA PHE A 130 8.55 12.75 14.73
C PHE A 130 7.87 14.07 14.34
N GLN A 131 6.55 14.06 14.16
CA GLN A 131 5.79 15.17 13.58
C GLN A 131 5.86 16.46 14.40
N PRO A 132 5.87 16.46 15.75
CA PRO A 132 6.00 17.69 16.53
C PRO A 132 7.31 18.45 16.25
N ALA A 133 8.45 17.75 16.31
CA ALA A 133 9.77 18.34 16.11
C ALA A 133 10.02 18.72 14.64
N ALA A 134 9.66 17.84 13.70
CA ALA A 134 9.75 18.13 12.26
C ALA A 134 8.86 19.32 11.85
N GLY A 135 7.64 19.40 12.40
CA GLY A 135 6.71 20.49 12.15
C GLY A 135 7.16 21.82 12.76
N ALA A 136 7.78 21.80 13.94
CA ALA A 136 8.38 23.00 14.54
C ALA A 136 9.49 23.58 13.65
N TYR A 137 10.43 22.73 13.19
CA TYR A 137 11.47 23.15 12.26
C TYR A 137 10.90 23.74 10.96
N LEU A 138 9.88 23.09 10.38
CA LEU A 138 9.26 23.58 9.15
C LEU A 138 8.62 24.97 9.34
N ARG A 139 7.91 25.18 10.45
CA ARG A 139 7.33 26.51 10.78
C ARG A 139 8.42 27.57 10.96
N GLU A 140 9.47 27.26 11.70
CA GLU A 140 10.62 28.16 11.88
C GLU A 140 11.32 28.50 10.56
N LEU A 141 11.39 27.53 9.64
CA LEU A 141 11.99 27.75 8.32
C LEU A 141 11.11 28.66 7.46
N LEU A 142 9.81 28.41 7.39
CA LEU A 142 8.86 29.21 6.61
C LEU A 142 8.82 30.66 7.08
N ALA A 143 8.83 30.90 8.39
CA ALA A 143 8.85 32.25 8.97
C ALA A 143 10.11 33.08 8.65
N ARG A 144 11.16 32.48 8.05
CA ARG A 144 12.36 33.21 7.59
C ARG A 144 12.23 33.73 6.15
N TYR A 145 11.23 33.25 5.42
CA TYR A 145 10.95 33.60 4.03
C TYR A 145 9.68 34.46 3.87
N ASP A 146 8.95 34.66 4.97
CA ASP A 146 7.90 35.68 5.13
C ASP A 146 8.52 37.02 5.56
#